data_AF-A0A6Q2YY63-F1
#
_entry.id   AF-A0A6Q2YY63-F1
#
_cell.length_a   1.000
_cell.length_b   1.000
_cell.length_c   1.000
_cell.angle_alpha   90.00
_cell.angle_beta   90.00
_cell.angle_gamma   90.00
#
_symmetry.space_group_name_H-M   'P 1'
#
loop_
_entity.id
_entity.type
_entity.pdbx_description
1 polymer ?
#
loop_
_entity_poly.entity_id
_entity_poly.type
_entity_poly.pdbx_seq_one_letter_code
_entity_poly.pdbx_strand_id
1 'polypeptide(L)'
;QVHIQANLEDDLVKEALKTGVDLRQYSKQVEAELQRIEQASIKDYIKESQNIASLHNQITACDSILERMEGMLSGFQSDLSSISSEIQTLQQQSVSMNMRLKNRQAVRSHLSQLVDELVVPGAMIQIILESPVTEQEFLEQLHELNNKINFAKELSFRETLACSDIQDIVDRLKIKAVTKIREFILQKIYSFRKPMTNYQIPQNTLLKYRFFYQFLLANERTVAKEIRDEYVDTMSKIYYSYFKSYSGRLLKVQYEEVADKDDLMGVEDTAKKGFFSKPSLKSRNTIFTLGQRGAVLSPAELEGPILIPHTAQRGDCRYPYETLFRSQHYALLDNGCREYLFLSDFFMVAGNSALDLFNSVMGKTLSLFLKSMSTYVSDCYDSIAVFLCIHIILRFRAITAKRVDKFRVYAQRMGPVCSLTKKNVG
;
A
#
# COMPACT_ATOMS: atom_id res chain seq x y z
N GLN A 1 -100.76 -72.06 -51.35
CA GLN A 1 -101.04 -72.40 -52.76
C GLN A 1 -100.25 -71.51 -53.75
N VAL A 2 -99.04 -71.04 -53.39
CA VAL A 2 -98.24 -70.09 -54.22
C VAL A 2 -96.84 -70.64 -54.58
N HIS A 3 -96.37 -71.72 -53.96
CA HIS A 3 -95.05 -72.30 -54.25
C HIS A 3 -95.01 -73.27 -55.45
N ILE A 4 -96.15 -73.63 -56.03
CA ILE A 4 -96.16 -74.55 -57.18
C ILE A 4 -95.88 -73.78 -58.48
N GLN A 5 -96.30 -72.50 -58.58
CA GLN A 5 -96.11 -71.70 -59.81
C GLN A 5 -94.66 -71.22 -60.01
N ALA A 6 -93.91 -70.93 -58.94
CA ALA A 6 -92.53 -70.46 -59.05
C ALA A 6 -91.55 -71.57 -59.50
N ASN A 7 -91.80 -72.82 -59.11
CA ASN A 7 -90.97 -73.96 -59.51
C ASN A 7 -91.16 -74.36 -61.00
N LEU A 8 -92.16 -73.79 -61.69
CA LEU A 8 -92.37 -74.02 -63.13
C LEU A 8 -91.59 -73.03 -64.02
N GLU A 9 -90.91 -72.03 -63.46
CA GLU A 9 -90.16 -71.04 -64.25
C GLU A 9 -88.66 -71.33 -64.39
N ASP A 10 -88.09 -72.23 -63.58
CA ASP A 10 -86.67 -72.59 -63.61
C ASP A 10 -86.32 -73.31 -64.93
N ASP A 11 -85.40 -72.74 -65.72
CA ASP A 11 -85.03 -73.22 -67.06
C ASP A 11 -84.50 -74.66 -67.03
N LEU A 12 -83.86 -75.04 -65.93
CA LEU A 12 -83.41 -76.41 -65.64
C LEU A 12 -84.58 -77.38 -65.46
N VAL A 13 -85.67 -76.94 -64.82
CA VAL A 13 -86.88 -77.75 -64.59
C VAL A 13 -87.71 -77.86 -65.89
N LYS A 14 -87.69 -76.82 -66.74
CA LYS A 14 -88.33 -76.85 -68.07
C LYS A 14 -87.63 -77.79 -69.06
N GLU A 15 -86.31 -77.86 -69.03
CA GLU A 15 -85.54 -78.76 -69.89
C GLU A 15 -85.73 -80.24 -69.47
N ALA A 16 -85.78 -80.49 -68.16
CA ALA A 16 -86.09 -81.81 -67.59
C ALA A 16 -87.53 -82.28 -67.89
N LEU A 17 -88.52 -81.39 -67.87
CA LEU A 17 -89.92 -81.73 -68.20
C LEU A 17 -90.16 -81.96 -69.71
N LYS A 18 -89.42 -81.27 -70.60
CA LYS A 18 -89.55 -81.44 -72.06
C LYS A 18 -88.94 -82.73 -72.60
N THR A 19 -87.91 -83.25 -71.93
CA THR A 19 -87.25 -84.51 -72.31
C THR A 19 -87.94 -85.75 -71.72
N GLY A 20 -89.02 -85.57 -70.96
CA GLY A 20 -89.81 -86.68 -70.40
C GLY A 20 -89.05 -87.52 -69.36
N VAL A 21 -87.99 -86.97 -68.78
CA VAL A 21 -87.16 -87.65 -67.79
C VAL A 21 -87.65 -87.29 -66.38
N ASP A 22 -87.82 -88.29 -65.54
CA ASP A 22 -88.33 -88.16 -64.18
C ASP A 22 -87.45 -87.19 -63.35
N LEU A 23 -88.02 -86.10 -62.83
CA LEU A 23 -87.34 -85.07 -62.04
C LEU A 23 -86.60 -85.65 -60.82
N ARG A 24 -87.05 -86.80 -60.30
CA ARG A 24 -86.35 -87.53 -59.23
C ARG A 24 -85.06 -88.19 -59.70
N GLN A 25 -84.98 -88.61 -60.95
CA GLN A 25 -83.75 -89.15 -61.55
C GLN A 25 -82.76 -88.02 -61.86
N TYR A 26 -83.24 -86.87 -62.34
CA TYR A 26 -82.38 -85.70 -62.60
C TYR A 26 -81.81 -85.11 -61.31
N SER A 27 -82.61 -84.95 -60.26
CA SER A 27 -82.12 -84.55 -58.93
C SER A 27 -81.03 -85.50 -58.42
N LYS A 28 -81.24 -86.82 -58.57
CA LYS A 28 -80.22 -87.82 -58.19
C LYS A 28 -78.95 -87.71 -59.02
N GLN A 29 -79.05 -87.31 -60.29
CA GLN A 29 -77.91 -87.14 -61.17
C GLN A 29 -77.10 -85.88 -60.82
N VAL A 30 -77.77 -84.77 -60.52
CA VAL A 30 -77.13 -83.54 -60.04
C VAL A 30 -76.51 -83.74 -58.66
N GLU A 31 -77.19 -84.44 -57.75
CA GLU A 31 -76.65 -84.78 -56.43
C GLU A 31 -75.42 -85.69 -56.55
N ALA A 32 -75.42 -86.61 -57.53
CA ALA A 32 -74.26 -87.44 -57.84
C ALA A 32 -73.09 -86.65 -58.48
N GLU A 33 -73.37 -85.67 -59.34
CA GLU A 33 -72.35 -84.76 -59.88
C GLU A 33 -71.77 -83.83 -58.81
N LEU A 34 -72.63 -83.29 -57.93
CA LEU A 34 -72.21 -82.44 -56.81
C LEU A 34 -71.33 -83.23 -55.85
N GLN A 35 -71.74 -84.46 -55.47
CA GLN A 35 -70.91 -85.36 -54.68
C GLN A 35 -69.59 -85.69 -55.38
N ARG A 36 -69.58 -85.80 -56.71
CA ARG A 36 -68.34 -86.02 -57.48
C ARG A 36 -67.40 -84.81 -57.43
N ILE A 37 -67.94 -83.60 -57.56
CA ILE A 37 -67.17 -82.36 -57.53
C ILE A 37 -66.68 -82.07 -56.10
N GLU A 38 -67.51 -82.29 -55.09
CA GLU A 38 -67.09 -82.21 -53.68
C GLU A 38 -66.00 -83.23 -53.39
N GLN A 39 -66.16 -84.49 -53.82
CA GLN A 39 -65.11 -85.49 -53.67
C GLN A 39 -63.85 -85.10 -54.42
N ALA A 40 -63.94 -84.49 -55.61
CA ALA A 40 -62.80 -84.02 -56.38
C ALA A 40 -62.08 -82.84 -55.69
N SER A 41 -62.82 -81.83 -55.22
CA SER A 41 -62.27 -80.70 -54.45
C SER A 41 -61.67 -81.14 -53.12
N ILE A 42 -62.31 -82.06 -52.40
CA ILE A 42 -61.75 -82.67 -51.19
C ILE A 42 -60.47 -83.42 -51.55
N LYS A 43 -60.43 -84.14 -52.68
CA LYS A 43 -59.22 -84.83 -53.15
C LYS A 43 -58.09 -83.85 -53.45
N ASP A 44 -58.39 -82.72 -54.10
CA ASP A 44 -57.42 -81.69 -54.43
C ASP A 44 -56.92 -80.97 -53.16
N TYR A 45 -57.81 -80.66 -52.21
CA TYR A 45 -57.43 -80.12 -50.90
C TYR A 45 -56.62 -81.12 -50.07
N ILE A 46 -56.93 -82.42 -50.10
CA ILE A 46 -56.14 -83.45 -49.42
C ILE A 46 -54.76 -83.59 -50.08
N LYS A 47 -54.70 -83.47 -51.41
CA LYS A 47 -53.46 -83.54 -52.17
C LYS A 47 -52.56 -82.33 -51.89
N GLU A 48 -53.13 -81.13 -51.81
CA GLU A 48 -52.40 -79.89 -51.54
C GLU A 48 -52.21 -79.62 -50.02
N SER A 49 -52.96 -80.32 -49.17
CA SER A 49 -52.88 -80.23 -47.70
C SER A 49 -51.46 -80.46 -47.19
N GLN A 50 -50.72 -81.38 -47.81
CA GLN A 50 -49.32 -81.64 -47.45
C GLN A 50 -48.41 -80.44 -47.76
N ASN A 51 -48.64 -79.75 -48.88
CA ASN A 51 -47.89 -78.55 -49.25
C ASN A 51 -48.28 -77.36 -48.35
N ILE A 52 -49.56 -77.20 -48.04
CA ILE A 52 -50.06 -76.16 -47.12
C ILE A 52 -49.52 -76.39 -45.70
N ALA A 53 -49.53 -77.63 -45.21
CA ALA A 53 -48.96 -77.99 -43.91
C ALA A 53 -47.45 -77.77 -43.88
N SER A 54 -46.73 -78.09 -44.96
CA SER A 54 -45.29 -77.83 -45.10
C SER A 54 -44.99 -76.32 -45.05
N LEU A 55 -45.74 -75.51 -45.80
CA LEU A 55 -45.59 -74.06 -45.81
C LEU A 55 -45.93 -73.46 -44.43
N HIS A 56 -46.99 -73.94 -43.78
CA HIS A 56 -47.33 -73.51 -42.44
C HIS A 56 -46.23 -73.85 -41.44
N ASN A 57 -45.65 -75.06 -41.50
CA ASN A 57 -44.51 -75.43 -40.68
C ASN A 57 -43.27 -74.56 -40.94
N GLN A 58 -43.03 -74.15 -42.18
CA GLN A 58 -41.94 -73.23 -42.53
C GLN A 58 -42.20 -71.81 -42.02
N ILE A 59 -43.43 -71.31 -42.14
CA ILE A 59 -43.83 -70.00 -41.60
C ILE A 59 -43.69 -70.00 -40.08
N THR A 60 -44.21 -71.01 -39.40
CA THR A 60 -44.08 -71.17 -37.95
C THR A 60 -42.61 -71.29 -37.52
N ALA A 61 -41.76 -71.92 -38.33
CA ALA A 61 -40.31 -71.96 -38.07
C ALA A 61 -39.66 -70.58 -38.26
N CYS A 62 -40.04 -69.81 -39.27
CA CYS A 62 -39.59 -68.43 -39.46
C CYS A 62 -40.07 -67.52 -38.33
N ASP A 63 -41.31 -67.64 -37.88
CA ASP A 63 -41.87 -66.88 -36.75
C ASP A 63 -41.11 -67.20 -35.46
N SER A 64 -40.80 -68.47 -35.21
CA SER A 64 -39.94 -68.90 -34.10
C SER A 64 -38.53 -68.26 -34.15
N ILE A 65 -37.93 -68.17 -35.34
CA ILE A 65 -36.63 -67.52 -35.52
C ILE A 65 -36.74 -66.01 -35.28
N LEU A 66 -37.80 -65.37 -35.79
CA LEU A 66 -38.05 -63.94 -35.61
C LEU A 66 -38.32 -63.60 -34.15
N GLU A 67 -39.11 -64.40 -33.45
CA GLU A 67 -39.37 -64.28 -32.01
C GLU A 67 -38.06 -64.41 -31.22
N ARG A 68 -37.17 -65.31 -31.63
CA ARG A 68 -35.85 -65.46 -30.99
C ARG A 68 -34.94 -64.27 -31.26
N MET A 69 -34.98 -63.68 -32.46
CA MET A 69 -34.23 -62.45 -32.78
C MET A 69 -34.81 -61.25 -32.04
N GLU A 70 -36.13 -61.12 -31.93
CA GLU A 70 -36.82 -60.08 -31.16
C GLU A 70 -36.44 -60.16 -29.68
N GLY A 71 -36.50 -61.36 -29.09
CA GLY A 71 -36.09 -61.58 -27.70
C GLY A 71 -34.62 -61.21 -27.46
N MET A 72 -33.73 -61.55 -28.41
CA MET A 72 -32.31 -61.17 -28.32
C MET A 72 -32.11 -59.65 -28.44
N LEU A 73 -32.79 -58.99 -29.39
CA LEU A 73 -32.71 -57.54 -29.58
C LEU A 73 -33.33 -56.76 -28.41
N SER A 74 -34.44 -57.24 -27.85
CA SER A 74 -35.06 -56.67 -26.65
C SER A 74 -34.14 -56.83 -25.44
N GLY A 75 -33.43 -57.96 -25.32
CA GLY A 75 -32.39 -58.15 -24.32
C GLY A 75 -31.26 -57.12 -24.49
N PHE A 76 -30.70 -56.99 -25.69
CA PHE A 76 -29.67 -55.99 -25.99
C PHE A 76 -30.13 -54.55 -25.71
N GLN A 77 -31.38 -54.21 -26.04
CA GLN A 77 -31.95 -52.89 -25.75
C GLN A 77 -32.05 -52.64 -24.24
N SER A 78 -32.51 -53.63 -23.49
CA SER A 78 -32.60 -53.55 -22.02
C SER A 78 -31.22 -53.37 -21.40
N ASP A 79 -30.24 -54.16 -21.85
CA ASP A 79 -28.86 -54.10 -21.37
C ASP A 79 -28.22 -52.74 -21.68
N LEU A 80 -28.38 -52.22 -22.90
CA LEU A 80 -27.90 -50.88 -23.27
C LEU A 80 -28.58 -49.77 -22.46
N SER A 81 -29.87 -49.91 -22.17
CA SER A 81 -30.61 -48.94 -21.36
C SER A 81 -30.13 -48.96 -19.90
N SER A 82 -29.89 -50.15 -19.35
CA SER A 82 -29.34 -50.32 -18.00
C SER A 82 -27.93 -49.75 -17.91
N ILE A 83 -27.04 -50.10 -18.86
CA ILE A 83 -25.67 -49.58 -18.91
C ILE A 83 -25.67 -48.05 -19.10
N SER A 84 -26.54 -47.52 -19.96
CA SER A 84 -26.62 -46.07 -20.17
C SER A 84 -27.09 -45.34 -18.90
N SER A 85 -28.07 -45.89 -18.19
CA SER A 85 -28.51 -45.39 -16.89
C SER A 85 -27.38 -45.45 -15.86
N GLU A 86 -26.66 -46.58 -15.75
CA GLU A 86 -25.50 -46.70 -14.87
C GLU A 86 -24.42 -45.68 -15.18
N ILE A 87 -24.05 -45.52 -16.45
CA ILE A 87 -23.09 -44.49 -16.90
C ILE A 87 -23.59 -43.09 -16.51
N GLN A 88 -24.87 -42.80 -16.71
CA GLN A 88 -25.44 -41.50 -16.36
C GLN A 88 -25.41 -41.25 -14.84
N THR A 89 -25.73 -42.26 -14.03
CA THR A 89 -25.64 -42.15 -12.56
C THR A 89 -24.19 -41.96 -12.11
N LEU A 90 -23.25 -42.72 -12.66
CA LEU A 90 -21.81 -42.55 -12.38
C LEU A 90 -21.31 -41.17 -12.79
N GLN A 91 -21.77 -40.65 -13.94
CA GLN A 91 -21.41 -39.32 -14.40
C GLN A 91 -21.96 -38.23 -13.48
N GLN A 92 -23.22 -38.34 -13.04
CA GLN A 92 -23.81 -37.42 -12.06
C GLN A 92 -23.08 -37.48 -10.71
N GLN A 93 -22.73 -38.68 -10.23
CA GLN A 93 -21.96 -38.86 -9.01
C GLN A 93 -20.56 -38.24 -9.13
N SER A 94 -19.88 -38.42 -10.27
CA SER A 94 -18.56 -37.83 -10.54
C SER A 94 -18.61 -36.30 -10.52
N VAL A 95 -19.61 -35.69 -11.17
CA VAL A 95 -19.80 -34.23 -11.14
C VAL A 95 -20.08 -33.73 -9.73
N SER A 96 -20.97 -34.41 -8.99
CA SER A 96 -21.29 -34.05 -7.60
C SER A 96 -20.06 -34.15 -6.69
N MET A 97 -19.26 -35.22 -6.83
CA MET A 97 -18.01 -35.39 -6.09
C MET A 97 -16.98 -34.31 -6.44
N ASN A 98 -16.87 -33.95 -7.72
CA ASN A 98 -15.97 -32.89 -8.17
C ASN A 98 -16.38 -31.52 -7.58
N MET A 99 -17.67 -31.20 -7.57
CA MET A 99 -18.16 -29.98 -6.91
C MET A 99 -17.85 -29.96 -5.41
N ARG A 100 -18.06 -31.09 -4.70
CA ARG A 100 -17.70 -31.21 -3.28
C ARG A 100 -16.20 -31.02 -3.05
N LEU A 101 -15.36 -31.57 -3.94
CA LEU A 101 -13.91 -31.41 -3.88
C LEU A 101 -13.51 -29.94 -4.08
N LYS A 102 -14.06 -29.27 -5.10
CA LYS A 102 -13.79 -27.84 -5.35
C LYS A 102 -14.21 -26.96 -4.17
N ASN A 103 -15.40 -27.20 -3.60
CA ASN A 103 -15.86 -26.47 -2.43
C ASN A 103 -14.92 -26.69 -1.22
N ARG A 104 -14.48 -27.93 -0.98
CA ARG A 104 -13.52 -28.23 0.09
C ARG A 104 -12.15 -27.59 -0.15
N GLN A 105 -11.67 -27.56 -1.40
CA GLN A 105 -10.42 -26.88 -1.74
C GLN A 105 -10.51 -25.38 -1.52
N ALA A 106 -11.62 -24.75 -1.92
CA ALA A 106 -11.85 -23.33 -1.71
C ALA A 106 -11.87 -22.98 -0.21
N VAL A 107 -12.60 -23.75 0.61
CA VAL A 107 -12.64 -23.56 2.07
C VAL A 107 -11.27 -23.80 2.69
N ARG A 108 -10.55 -24.86 2.28
CA ARG A 108 -9.19 -25.14 2.75
C ARG A 108 -8.24 -23.96 2.47
N SER A 109 -8.34 -23.33 1.31
CA SER A 109 -7.51 -22.16 0.97
C SER A 109 -7.74 -21.00 1.94
N HIS A 110 -9.00 -20.67 2.22
CA HIS A 110 -9.35 -19.58 3.14
C HIS A 110 -8.94 -19.90 4.59
N LEU A 111 -9.14 -21.15 5.04
CA LEU A 111 -8.73 -21.58 6.37
C LEU A 111 -7.20 -21.63 6.51
N SER A 112 -6.47 -22.06 5.47
CA SER A 112 -5.00 -22.04 5.48
C SER A 112 -4.49 -20.62 5.65
N GLN A 113 -5.00 -19.68 4.86
CA GLN A 113 -4.63 -18.27 4.97
C GLN A 113 -4.92 -17.72 6.37
N LEU A 114 -6.08 -18.03 6.95
CA LEU A 114 -6.42 -17.60 8.30
C LEU A 114 -5.43 -18.16 9.34
N VAL A 115 -5.08 -19.44 9.23
CA VAL A 115 -4.13 -20.09 10.14
C VAL A 115 -2.73 -19.51 9.98
N ASP A 116 -2.25 -19.33 8.76
CA ASP A 116 -0.91 -18.81 8.48
C ASP A 116 -0.73 -17.38 9.01
N GLU A 117 -1.78 -16.55 8.93
CA GLU A 117 -1.76 -15.19 9.47
C GLU A 117 -1.86 -15.17 11.00
N LEU A 118 -2.67 -16.04 11.60
CA LEU A 118 -2.94 -16.09 13.03
C LEU A 118 -1.81 -16.77 13.83
N VAL A 119 -1.15 -17.78 13.25
CA VAL A 119 -0.05 -18.51 13.91
C VAL A 119 1.16 -17.61 14.05
N VAL A 120 1.69 -17.50 15.26
CA VAL A 120 2.97 -16.84 15.54
C VAL A 120 4.05 -17.92 15.61
N PRO A 121 5.00 -17.98 14.66
CA PRO A 121 6.05 -18.98 14.67
C PRO A 121 6.95 -18.86 15.90
N GLY A 122 7.35 -19.98 16.52
CA GLY A 122 8.28 -19.97 17.65
C GLY A 122 9.64 -19.32 17.33
N ALA A 123 10.09 -19.44 16.08
CA ALA A 123 11.30 -18.76 15.59
C ALA A 123 11.17 -17.22 15.67
N MET A 124 10.01 -16.67 15.30
CA MET A 124 9.73 -15.23 15.42
C MET A 124 9.84 -14.77 16.88
N ILE A 125 9.28 -15.56 17.80
CA ILE A 125 9.34 -15.29 19.24
C ILE A 125 10.79 -15.24 19.71
N GLN A 126 11.58 -16.24 19.34
CA GLN A 126 12.99 -16.34 19.73
C GLN A 126 13.81 -15.17 19.17
N ILE A 127 13.65 -14.84 17.89
CA ILE A 127 14.38 -13.73 17.25
C ILE A 127 14.02 -12.40 17.91
N ILE A 128 12.73 -12.11 18.13
CA ILE A 128 12.32 -10.86 18.79
C ILE A 128 12.88 -10.76 20.21
N LEU A 129 12.93 -11.88 20.95
CA LEU A 129 13.46 -11.92 22.31
C LEU A 129 14.98 -11.76 22.35
N GLU A 130 15.71 -12.55 21.57
CA GLU A 130 17.16 -12.76 21.70
C GLU A 130 17.99 -11.89 20.75
N SER A 131 17.55 -11.69 19.50
CA SER A 131 18.36 -10.98 18.49
C SER A 131 18.46 -9.47 18.80
N PRO A 132 19.64 -8.84 18.63
CA PRO A 132 19.78 -7.40 18.76
C PRO A 132 19.04 -6.66 17.64
N VAL A 133 18.48 -5.49 17.96
CA VAL A 133 17.68 -4.69 17.01
C VAL A 133 18.46 -4.14 15.80
N THR A 134 19.78 -4.31 15.78
CA THR A 134 20.65 -3.91 14.66
C THR A 134 20.71 -4.94 13.54
N GLU A 135 20.28 -6.18 13.80
CA GLU A 135 20.29 -7.25 12.81
C GLU A 135 19.11 -7.14 11.84
N GLN A 136 19.33 -7.56 10.59
CA GLN A 136 18.29 -7.54 9.56
C GLN A 136 17.15 -8.51 9.88
N GLU A 137 17.48 -9.67 10.46
CA GLU A 137 16.50 -10.69 10.86
C GLU A 137 15.45 -10.13 11.84
N PHE A 138 15.88 -9.30 12.80
CA PHE A 138 14.96 -8.63 13.71
C PHE A 138 14.00 -7.69 12.96
N LEU A 139 14.50 -6.98 11.95
CA LEU A 139 13.70 -6.05 11.15
C LEU A 139 12.64 -6.78 10.33
N GLU A 140 13.00 -7.88 9.68
CA GLU A 140 12.10 -8.73 8.89
C GLU A 140 11.01 -9.34 9.78
N GLN A 141 11.40 -9.89 10.92
CA GLN A 141 10.46 -10.46 11.89
C GLN A 141 9.56 -9.38 12.52
N LEU A 142 10.04 -8.15 12.69
CA LEU A 142 9.23 -7.03 13.15
C LEU A 142 8.18 -6.59 12.12
N HIS A 143 8.51 -6.63 10.82
CA HIS A 143 7.54 -6.39 9.76
C HIS A 143 6.43 -7.44 9.76
N GLU A 144 6.80 -8.72 9.88
CA GLU A 144 5.85 -9.82 9.95
C GLU A 144 4.97 -9.72 11.21
N LEU A 145 5.57 -9.44 12.38
CA LEU A 145 4.83 -9.18 13.61
C LEU A 145 3.84 -8.02 13.45
N ASN A 146 4.22 -6.92 12.79
CA ASN A 146 3.33 -5.78 12.58
C ASN A 146 2.11 -6.15 11.71
N ASN A 147 2.31 -6.98 10.67
CA ASN A 147 1.21 -7.49 9.86
C ASN A 147 0.28 -8.37 10.70
N LYS A 148 0.84 -9.29 11.49
CA LYS A 148 0.07 -10.16 12.40
C LYS A 148 -0.70 -9.36 13.45
N ILE A 149 -0.12 -8.30 14.02
CA ILE A 149 -0.81 -7.38 14.94
C ILE A 149 -1.99 -6.68 14.25
N ASN A 150 -1.81 -6.18 13.03
CA ASN A 150 -2.88 -5.50 12.30
C ASN A 150 -4.01 -6.45 11.93
N PHE A 151 -3.67 -7.67 11.52
CA PHE A 151 -4.65 -8.70 11.21
C PHE A 151 -5.41 -9.17 12.47
N ALA A 152 -4.71 -9.37 13.59
CA ALA A 152 -5.33 -9.67 14.88
C ALA A 152 -6.29 -8.54 15.33
N LYS A 153 -5.92 -7.26 15.11
CA LYS A 153 -6.81 -6.11 15.36
C LYS A 153 -8.03 -6.08 14.44
N GLU A 154 -7.91 -6.51 13.18
CA GLU A 154 -9.05 -6.58 12.27
C GLU A 154 -10.01 -7.72 12.64
N LEU A 155 -9.46 -8.89 13.00
CA LEU A 155 -10.26 -10.05 13.38
C LEU A 155 -10.89 -9.90 14.77
N SER A 156 -10.28 -9.17 15.70
CA SER A 156 -10.89 -8.88 17.00
C SER A 156 -12.17 -8.07 16.86
N PHE A 157 -12.28 -7.23 15.82
CA PHE A 157 -13.53 -6.53 15.47
C PHE A 157 -14.62 -7.49 14.95
N ARG A 158 -14.24 -8.67 14.45
CA ARG A 158 -15.16 -9.71 13.96
C ARG A 158 -15.49 -10.78 15.01
N GLU A 159 -15.15 -10.55 16.29
CA GLU A 159 -15.50 -11.41 17.45
C GLU A 159 -15.17 -12.91 17.27
N THR A 160 -14.00 -13.23 16.70
CA THR A 160 -13.58 -14.63 16.55
C THR A 160 -12.89 -15.14 17.82
N LEU A 161 -13.39 -16.23 18.42
CA LEU A 161 -12.88 -16.80 19.69
C LEU A 161 -11.38 -17.13 19.66
N ALA A 162 -10.87 -17.66 18.53
CA ALA A 162 -9.46 -18.02 18.37
C ALA A 162 -8.49 -16.81 18.41
N CYS A 163 -9.01 -15.59 18.22
CA CYS A 163 -8.20 -14.38 18.35
C CYS A 163 -7.87 -14.08 19.81
N SER A 164 -8.75 -14.45 20.75
CA SER A 164 -8.52 -14.21 22.18
C SER A 164 -7.30 -14.98 22.70
N ASP A 165 -7.05 -16.19 22.18
CA ASP A 165 -5.95 -17.05 22.63
C ASP A 165 -4.58 -16.53 22.18
N ILE A 166 -4.53 -15.86 21.03
CA ILE A 166 -3.29 -15.36 20.43
C ILE A 166 -3.03 -13.90 20.81
N GLN A 167 -4.07 -13.16 21.16
CA GLN A 167 -3.98 -11.76 21.57
C GLN A 167 -2.95 -11.55 22.68
N ASP A 168 -2.96 -12.39 23.74
CA ASP A 168 -2.00 -12.27 24.85
C ASP A 168 -0.54 -12.49 24.38
N ILE A 169 -0.30 -13.48 23.51
CA ILE A 169 1.03 -13.77 22.98
C ILE A 169 1.53 -12.60 22.12
N VAL A 170 0.68 -12.11 21.21
CA VAL A 170 1.00 -10.99 20.32
C VAL A 170 1.23 -9.71 21.12
N ASP A 171 0.42 -9.45 22.15
CA ASP A 171 0.59 -8.27 23.01
C ASP A 171 1.87 -8.33 23.84
N ARG A 172 2.24 -9.51 24.35
CA ARG A 172 3.53 -9.69 25.05
C ARG A 172 4.73 -9.49 24.13
N LEU A 173 4.68 -10.03 22.91
CA LEU A 173 5.71 -9.81 21.88
C LEU A 173 5.80 -8.35 21.48
N LYS A 174 4.65 -7.69 21.29
CA LYS A 174 4.56 -6.26 21.02
C LYS A 174 5.25 -5.45 22.13
N ILE A 175 4.92 -5.69 23.40
CA ILE A 175 5.54 -4.99 24.54
C ILE A 175 7.06 -5.18 24.54
N LYS A 176 7.54 -6.41 24.29
CA LYS A 176 8.97 -6.69 24.25
C LYS A 176 9.67 -5.98 23.10
N ALA A 177 9.10 -6.04 21.88
CA ALA A 177 9.62 -5.38 20.70
C ALA A 177 9.67 -3.86 20.90
N VAL A 178 8.58 -3.26 21.41
CA VAL A 178 8.49 -1.84 21.75
C VAL A 178 9.57 -1.44 22.74
N THR A 179 9.80 -2.24 23.79
CA THR A 179 10.83 -1.96 24.81
C THR A 179 12.23 -1.95 24.21
N LYS A 180 12.59 -2.96 23.41
CA LYS A 180 13.92 -3.05 22.76
C LYS A 180 14.14 -1.91 21.77
N ILE A 181 13.14 -1.59 20.95
CA ILE A 181 13.19 -0.48 20.00
C ILE A 181 13.35 0.86 20.74
N ARG A 182 12.58 1.07 21.81
CA ARG A 182 12.65 2.27 22.65
C ARG A 182 14.04 2.45 23.21
N GLU A 183 14.60 1.42 23.85
CA GLU A 183 15.95 1.48 24.41
C GLU A 183 17.00 1.84 23.36
N PHE A 184 16.93 1.22 22.18
CA PHE A 184 17.86 1.50 21.10
C PHE A 184 17.76 2.93 20.57
N ILE A 185 16.55 3.42 20.27
CA ILE A 185 16.38 4.78 19.75
C ILE A 185 16.82 5.79 20.79
N LEU A 186 16.44 5.62 22.06
CA LEU A 186 16.86 6.51 23.14
C LEU A 186 18.38 6.50 23.32
N GLN A 187 19.04 5.33 23.29
CA GLN A 187 20.50 5.25 23.33
C GLN A 187 21.15 6.03 22.18
N LYS A 188 20.59 5.95 20.96
CA LYS A 188 21.07 6.76 19.83
C LYS A 188 20.84 8.25 20.06
N ILE A 189 19.68 8.66 20.61
CA ILE A 189 19.40 10.06 20.97
C ILE A 189 20.39 10.56 22.05
N TYR A 190 20.69 9.76 23.06
CA TYR A 190 21.67 10.14 24.08
C TYR A 190 23.09 10.25 23.54
N SER A 191 23.44 9.48 22.50
CA SER A 191 24.76 9.58 21.86
C SER A 191 25.05 10.97 21.26
N PHE A 192 24.01 11.74 20.89
CA PHE A 192 24.17 13.12 20.41
C PHE A 192 24.72 14.07 21.48
N ARG A 193 24.58 13.74 22.77
CA ARG A 193 25.09 14.57 23.87
C ARG A 193 26.62 14.56 23.96
N LYS A 194 27.30 13.64 23.27
CA LYS A 194 28.77 13.56 23.27
C LYS A 194 29.36 14.81 22.60
N PRO A 195 30.30 15.52 23.26
CA PRO A 195 30.91 16.73 22.70
C PRO A 195 31.65 16.42 21.39
N MET A 196 31.68 17.39 20.48
CA MET A 196 32.33 17.30 19.15
C MET A 196 31.73 16.27 18.19
N THR A 197 30.57 15.67 18.50
CA THR A 197 29.88 14.77 17.59
C THR A 197 29.33 15.56 16.39
N ASN A 198 29.65 15.13 15.17
CA ASN A 198 28.93 15.59 13.99
C ASN A 198 27.52 14.99 14.02
N TYR A 199 26.53 15.77 14.44
CA TYR A 199 25.12 15.36 14.59
C TYR A 199 24.51 14.78 13.30
N GLN A 200 25.10 15.05 12.14
CA GLN A 200 24.64 14.54 10.85
C GLN A 200 24.83 13.02 10.73
N ILE A 201 25.93 12.48 11.26
CA ILE A 201 26.25 11.05 11.12
C ILE A 201 25.25 10.19 11.91
N PRO A 202 24.96 10.50 13.20
CA PRO A 202 23.92 9.78 13.94
C PRO A 202 22.50 10.02 13.40
N GLN A 203 22.17 11.21 12.86
CA GLN A 203 20.89 11.47 12.19
C GLN A 203 20.69 10.56 10.96
N ASN A 204 21.68 10.48 10.08
CA ASN A 204 21.63 9.58 8.92
C ASN A 204 21.52 8.10 9.32
N THR A 205 22.11 7.73 10.46
CA THR A 205 21.97 6.38 11.01
C THR A 205 20.56 6.13 11.51
N LEU A 206 19.93 7.09 12.19
CA LEU A 206 18.54 6.98 12.64
C LEU A 206 17.55 6.87 11.46
N LEU A 207 17.81 7.54 10.34
CA LEU A 207 16.95 7.45 9.15
C LEU A 207 16.86 6.02 8.61
N LYS A 208 17.94 5.21 8.71
CA LYS A 208 17.90 3.78 8.33
C LYS A 208 16.90 2.98 9.16
N TYR A 209 16.63 3.41 10.39
CA TYR A 209 15.71 2.77 11.33
C TYR A 209 14.37 3.49 11.41
N ARG A 210 13.97 4.23 10.35
CA ARG A 210 12.68 4.94 10.28
C ARG A 210 11.49 4.01 10.57
N PHE A 211 11.54 2.76 10.10
CA PHE A 211 10.47 1.79 10.32
C PHE A 211 10.19 1.56 11.81
N PHE A 212 11.19 1.64 12.68
CA PHE A 212 11.00 1.51 14.12
C PHE A 212 10.09 2.60 14.69
N TYR A 213 10.28 3.85 14.27
CA TYR A 213 9.38 4.93 14.69
C TYR A 213 7.96 4.74 14.14
N GLN A 214 7.83 4.29 12.89
CA GLN A 214 6.55 3.96 12.28
C GLN A 214 5.82 2.85 13.05
N PHE A 215 6.53 1.79 13.43
CA PHE A 215 6.00 0.68 14.22
C PHE A 215 5.51 1.16 15.60
N LEU A 216 6.29 2.01 16.27
CA LEU A 216 5.89 2.59 17.55
C LEU A 216 4.64 3.48 17.40
N LEU A 217 4.56 4.30 16.35
CA LEU A 217 3.41 5.19 16.13
C LEU A 217 2.10 4.42 15.89
N ALA A 218 2.18 3.27 15.20
CA ALA A 218 1.04 2.41 14.91
C ALA A 218 0.55 1.60 16.13
N ASN A 219 1.46 1.25 17.03
CA ASN A 219 1.16 0.33 18.14
C ASN A 219 1.11 1.02 19.51
N GLU A 220 2.10 1.86 19.85
CA GLU A 220 2.25 2.50 21.17
C GLU A 220 2.60 3.99 21.04
N ARG A 221 1.56 4.83 20.92
CA ARG A 221 1.71 6.29 20.70
C ARG A 221 2.39 7.02 21.87
N THR A 222 2.29 6.50 23.09
CA THR A 222 2.92 7.07 24.29
C THR A 222 4.44 7.01 24.19
N VAL A 223 4.99 5.85 23.81
CA VAL A 223 6.42 5.64 23.59
C VAL A 223 6.93 6.46 22.40
N ALA A 224 6.15 6.52 21.31
CA ALA A 224 6.50 7.36 20.15
C ALA A 224 6.56 8.85 20.51
N LYS A 225 5.67 9.33 21.39
CA LYS A 225 5.69 10.69 21.93
C LYS A 225 6.92 10.93 22.80
N GLU A 226 7.23 10.00 23.71
CA GLU A 226 8.41 10.09 24.58
C GLU A 226 9.71 10.26 23.76
N ILE A 227 9.94 9.39 22.76
CA ILE A 227 11.11 9.45 21.89
C ILE A 227 11.21 10.80 21.17
N ARG A 228 10.08 11.30 20.68
CA ARG A 228 10.02 12.60 20.00
C ARG A 228 10.35 13.75 20.95
N ASP A 229 9.76 13.75 22.14
CA ASP A 229 9.96 14.82 23.12
C ASP A 229 11.42 14.82 23.65
N GLU A 230 12.02 13.65 23.85
CA GLU A 230 13.44 13.51 24.25
C GLU A 230 14.41 13.95 23.15
N TYR A 231 14.10 13.64 21.88
CA TYR A 231 14.85 14.15 20.73
C TYR A 231 14.81 15.67 20.68
N VAL A 232 13.61 16.25 20.80
CA VAL A 232 13.40 17.70 20.75
C VAL A 232 14.18 18.40 21.87
N ASP A 233 14.09 17.92 23.11
CA ASP A 233 14.81 18.52 24.23
C ASP A 233 16.34 18.45 24.04
N THR A 234 16.84 17.29 23.61
CA THR A 234 18.27 17.07 23.38
C THR A 234 18.81 17.97 22.26
N MET A 235 18.17 17.96 21.09
CA MET A 235 18.61 18.77 19.94
C MET A 235 18.43 20.27 20.17
N SER A 236 17.35 20.69 20.84
CA SER A 236 17.14 22.10 21.19
C SER A 236 18.28 22.64 22.06
N LYS A 237 18.72 21.87 23.06
CA LYS A 237 19.87 22.23 23.92
C LYS A 237 21.19 22.26 23.15
N ILE A 238 21.43 21.28 22.27
CA ILE A 238 22.65 21.19 21.46
C ILE A 238 22.75 22.39 20.52
N TYR A 239 21.70 22.68 19.74
CA TYR A 239 21.70 23.82 18.82
C TYR A 239 21.86 25.14 19.54
N TYR A 240 21.12 25.35 20.63
CA TYR A 240 21.23 26.59 21.41
C TYR A 240 22.65 26.79 21.95
N SER A 241 23.25 25.76 22.56
CA SER A 241 24.61 25.82 23.10
C SER A 241 25.65 26.06 21.99
N TYR A 242 25.54 25.34 20.87
CA TYR A 242 26.39 25.51 19.70
C TYR A 242 26.35 26.94 19.18
N PHE A 243 25.16 27.47 18.87
CA PHE A 243 25.03 28.80 18.29
C PHE A 243 25.37 29.92 19.28
N LYS A 244 25.07 29.76 20.57
CA LYS A 244 25.49 30.70 21.62
C LYS A 244 27.02 30.78 21.72
N SER A 245 27.69 29.64 21.76
CA SER A 245 29.16 29.55 21.79
C SER A 245 29.80 30.05 20.50
N TYR A 246 29.23 29.69 19.35
CA TYR A 246 29.72 30.10 18.03
C TYR A 246 29.61 31.60 17.84
N SER A 247 28.45 32.19 18.15
CA SER A 247 28.22 33.63 18.03
C SER A 247 29.13 34.42 18.96
N GLY A 248 29.26 33.99 20.23
CA GLY A 248 30.14 34.64 21.20
C GLY A 248 31.63 34.57 20.81
N ARG A 249 32.08 33.49 20.15
CA ARG A 249 33.46 33.40 19.64
C ARG A 249 33.67 34.23 18.38
N LEU A 250 32.68 34.32 17.50
CA LEU A 250 32.77 35.15 16.29
C LEU A 250 32.85 36.64 16.61
N LEU A 251 32.10 37.12 17.61
CA LEU A 251 32.16 38.54 18.00
C LEU A 251 33.57 38.95 18.48
N LYS A 252 34.38 38.02 18.98
CA LYS A 252 35.78 38.30 19.38
C LYS A 252 36.72 38.55 18.20
N VAL A 253 36.37 38.13 16.99
CA VAL A 253 37.16 38.38 15.77
C VAL A 253 36.62 39.55 14.95
N GLN A 254 35.66 40.31 15.52
CA GLN A 254 35.23 41.57 14.95
C GLN A 254 36.36 42.60 15.00
N TYR A 255 36.40 43.51 14.03
CA TYR A 255 37.22 44.72 14.12
C TYR A 255 36.90 45.49 15.40
N GLU A 256 37.94 45.99 16.07
CA GLU A 256 37.82 46.77 17.31
C GLU A 256 37.30 48.19 17.04
N GLU A 257 37.56 48.73 15.84
CA GLU A 257 37.03 50.01 15.39
C GLU A 257 35.60 49.83 14.83
N VAL A 258 34.61 50.17 15.65
CA VAL A 258 33.20 50.23 15.25
C VAL A 258 32.78 51.70 15.18
N ALA A 259 31.93 52.06 14.22
CA ALA A 259 31.38 53.41 14.11
C ALA A 259 30.60 53.77 15.38
N ASP A 260 30.97 54.89 16.01
CA ASP A 260 30.31 55.41 17.21
C ASP A 260 29.47 56.66 16.88
N LYS A 261 28.67 57.13 17.85
CA LYS A 261 27.83 58.32 17.75
C LYS A 261 28.62 59.56 17.30
N ASP A 262 29.89 59.66 17.69
CA ASP A 262 30.79 60.76 17.34
C ASP A 262 31.29 60.70 15.88
N ASP A 263 31.14 59.56 15.20
CA ASP A 263 31.59 59.38 13.82
C ASP A 263 30.50 59.80 12.80
N LEU A 264 29.24 59.97 13.23
CA LEU A 264 28.10 60.42 12.40
C LEU A 264 28.36 61.77 11.72
N MET A 265 27.94 61.92 10.47
CA MET A 265 27.97 63.22 9.77
C MET A 265 26.82 64.09 10.27
N GLY A 266 27.15 65.23 10.90
CA GLY A 266 26.15 66.17 11.45
C GLY A 266 26.23 66.42 12.96
N VAL A 267 27.19 65.83 13.67
CA VAL A 267 27.54 66.32 15.02
C VAL A 267 28.20 67.68 14.86
N GLU A 268 27.48 68.76 15.16
CA GLU A 268 28.08 70.09 15.30
C GLU A 268 29.20 69.99 16.34
N ASP A 269 30.41 70.39 15.94
CA ASP A 269 31.65 70.39 16.75
C ASP A 269 31.58 71.49 17.84
N THR A 270 30.45 71.59 18.56
CA THR A 270 30.16 72.56 19.62
C THR A 270 30.46 72.03 21.02
N ALA A 271 31.26 70.97 21.13
CA ALA A 271 31.81 70.53 22.42
C ALA A 271 33.24 71.07 22.57
N LYS A 272 33.40 72.03 23.49
CA LYS A 272 34.69 72.57 23.95
C LYS A 272 35.67 71.43 24.24
N LYS A 273 36.62 71.17 23.32
CA LYS A 273 37.68 70.17 23.50
C LYS A 273 38.67 70.65 24.57
N GLY A 274 38.71 69.95 25.70
CA GLY A 274 39.69 70.15 26.77
C GLY A 274 41.09 69.70 26.34
N PHE A 275 42.11 70.38 26.87
CA PHE A 275 43.53 70.35 26.48
C PHE A 275 44.30 69.02 26.64
N PHE A 276 43.63 67.86 26.79
CA PHE A 276 44.28 66.56 26.99
C PHE A 276 43.72 65.40 26.15
N SER A 277 42.79 65.63 25.21
CA SER A 277 42.40 64.57 24.27
C SER A 277 43.35 64.54 23.06
N LYS A 278 44.24 63.56 22.98
CA LYS A 278 44.93 63.22 21.72
C LYS A 278 43.85 62.97 20.65
N PRO A 279 43.83 63.72 19.53
CA PRO A 279 42.92 63.40 18.44
C PRO A 279 43.39 62.08 17.83
N SER A 280 42.62 61.00 18.02
CA SER A 280 42.78 59.85 17.14
C SER A 280 42.36 60.34 15.76
N LEU A 281 43.32 60.42 14.83
CA LEU A 281 43.06 60.56 13.40
C LEU A 281 42.38 59.26 12.91
N LYS A 282 41.14 59.04 13.33
CA LYS A 282 40.26 58.07 12.68
C LYS A 282 40.09 58.56 11.25
N SER A 283 40.37 57.71 10.25
CA SER A 283 40.01 58.02 8.87
C SER A 283 38.49 57.95 8.72
N ARG A 284 37.81 59.01 9.16
CA ARG A 284 36.34 59.16 9.17
C ARG A 284 35.72 58.86 7.80
N ASN A 285 36.50 59.02 6.73
CA ASN A 285 36.11 58.74 5.35
C ASN A 285 36.06 57.24 4.99
N THR A 286 36.76 56.33 5.68
CA THR A 286 36.77 54.90 5.32
C THR A 286 35.67 54.10 6.02
N ILE A 287 35.22 54.56 7.19
CA ILE A 287 34.21 53.89 8.03
C ILE A 287 32.86 53.76 7.29
N PHE A 288 32.48 54.78 6.53
CA PHE A 288 31.23 54.81 5.74
C PHE A 288 31.43 54.54 4.24
N THR A 289 32.50 53.85 3.85
CA THR A 289 32.69 53.44 2.44
C THR A 289 32.28 51.99 2.23
N LEU A 290 31.50 51.74 1.17
CA LEU A 290 31.08 50.39 0.79
C LEU A 290 32.26 49.51 0.35
N GLY A 291 33.27 50.09 -0.32
CA GLY A 291 34.54 49.45 -0.66
C GLY A 291 34.44 47.97 -1.08
N GLN A 292 35.25 47.12 -0.46
CA GLN A 292 35.19 45.66 -0.63
C GLN A 292 34.11 44.98 0.24
N ARG A 293 33.44 45.73 1.15
CA ARG A 293 32.42 45.19 2.06
C ARG A 293 31.19 44.63 1.32
N GLY A 294 30.89 45.20 0.15
CA GLY A 294 29.83 44.70 -0.74
C GLY A 294 30.08 43.31 -1.31
N ALA A 295 31.32 42.80 -1.29
CA ALA A 295 31.67 41.48 -1.80
C ALA A 295 30.95 40.35 -1.04
N VAL A 296 30.57 40.58 0.24
CA VAL A 296 29.84 39.62 1.09
C VAL A 296 28.52 39.16 0.47
N LEU A 297 27.96 39.98 -0.41
CA LEU A 297 26.73 39.69 -1.12
C LEU A 297 26.96 38.86 -2.39
N SER A 298 28.17 38.83 -2.95
CA SER A 298 28.48 38.06 -4.16
C SER A 298 28.10 36.58 -3.98
N PRO A 299 27.61 35.86 -5.01
CA PRO A 299 27.19 34.47 -4.85
C PRO A 299 28.29 33.56 -4.31
N ALA A 300 29.53 33.77 -4.76
CA ALA A 300 30.70 33.01 -4.35
C ALA A 300 31.01 33.23 -2.86
N GLU A 301 30.95 34.48 -2.41
CA GLU A 301 31.04 34.72 -0.99
C GLU A 301 29.80 34.18 -0.33
N LEU A 302 28.58 34.68 -0.55
CA LEU A 302 27.34 34.45 0.21
C LEU A 302 27.02 32.99 0.61
N GLU A 303 27.37 31.99 -0.22
CA GLU A 303 27.20 30.55 0.08
C GLU A 303 28.52 29.81 0.40
N GLY A 304 29.64 30.53 0.40
CA GLY A 304 30.96 30.08 0.83
C GLY A 304 31.03 29.58 2.29
N PRO A 305 32.19 29.00 2.67
CA PRO A 305 32.35 28.31 3.95
C PRO A 305 32.16 29.25 5.15
N ILE A 306 31.62 28.69 6.24
CA ILE A 306 31.45 29.44 7.49
C ILE A 306 32.82 29.75 8.11
N LEU A 307 32.92 30.91 8.76
CA LEU A 307 34.09 31.30 9.51
C LEU A 307 34.31 30.36 10.70
N ILE A 308 35.57 29.93 10.88
CA ILE A 308 36.00 29.12 12.02
C ILE A 308 36.71 30.04 13.01
N PRO A 309 36.09 30.39 14.16
CA PRO A 309 36.63 31.40 15.06
C PRO A 309 38.04 31.11 15.56
N HIS A 310 38.37 29.84 15.79
CA HIS A 310 39.69 29.46 16.29
C HIS A 310 40.80 29.63 15.23
N THR A 311 40.50 29.40 13.95
CA THR A 311 41.44 29.65 12.86
C THR A 311 41.64 31.15 12.65
N ALA A 312 40.55 31.91 12.66
CA ALA A 312 40.59 33.37 12.55
C ALA A 312 41.39 34.03 13.68
N GLN A 313 41.21 33.57 14.93
CA GLN A 313 41.97 34.06 16.09
C GLN A 313 43.47 33.73 16.00
N ARG A 314 43.84 32.54 15.50
CA ARG A 314 45.25 32.17 15.32
C ARG A 314 45.94 32.95 14.20
N GLY A 315 45.20 33.31 13.16
CA GLY A 315 45.71 34.11 12.04
C GLY A 315 45.63 35.62 12.25
N ASP A 316 45.21 36.08 13.45
CA ASP A 316 44.92 37.48 13.76
C ASP A 316 44.02 38.18 12.72
N CYS A 317 43.12 37.41 12.11
CA CYS A 317 42.20 37.92 11.10
C CYS A 317 41.00 38.57 11.78
N ARG A 318 40.79 39.86 11.50
CA ARG A 318 39.61 40.61 11.93
C ARG A 318 38.65 40.81 10.76
N TYR A 319 37.35 40.79 11.04
CA TYR A 319 36.30 40.86 10.02
C TYR A 319 35.27 41.96 10.35
N PRO A 320 34.64 42.55 9.33
CA PRO A 320 33.54 43.47 9.54
C PRO A 320 32.28 42.69 9.98
N TYR A 321 31.36 43.38 10.64
CA TYR A 321 30.21 42.73 11.27
C TYR A 321 29.36 41.96 10.27
N GLU A 322 29.12 42.51 9.07
CA GLU A 322 28.30 41.86 8.04
C GLU A 322 28.84 40.47 7.62
N THR A 323 30.16 40.26 7.66
CA THR A 323 30.78 38.97 7.35
C THR A 323 30.54 37.97 8.48
N LEU A 324 30.63 38.41 9.73
CA LEU A 324 30.28 37.60 10.91
C LEU A 324 28.79 37.23 10.90
N PHE A 325 27.95 38.24 10.65
CA PHE A 325 26.49 38.12 10.56
C PHE A 325 26.11 37.09 9.50
N ARG A 326 26.68 37.23 8.31
CA ARG A 326 26.50 36.27 7.20
C ARG A 326 26.91 34.86 7.60
N SER A 327 28.04 34.69 8.31
CA SER A 327 28.53 33.36 8.68
C SER A 327 27.61 32.68 9.69
N GLN A 328 27.13 33.43 10.68
CA GLN A 328 26.15 32.97 11.67
C GLN A 328 24.84 32.55 11.00
N HIS A 329 24.33 33.38 10.10
CA HIS A 329 23.04 33.14 9.44
C HIS A 329 23.11 32.04 8.40
N TYR A 330 24.23 31.88 7.69
CA TYR A 330 24.44 30.77 6.78
C TYR A 330 24.53 29.44 7.54
N ALA A 331 25.27 29.41 8.66
CA ALA A 331 25.31 28.24 9.55
C ALA A 331 23.89 27.90 10.06
N LEU A 332 23.12 28.89 10.50
CA LEU A 332 21.74 28.71 10.95
C LEU A 332 20.84 28.16 9.84
N LEU A 333 20.96 28.69 8.61
CA LEU A 333 20.21 28.25 7.45
C LEU A 333 20.50 26.78 7.12
N ASP A 334 21.77 26.44 6.97
CA ASP A 334 22.21 25.09 6.58
C ASP A 334 21.80 24.04 7.62
N ASN A 335 22.00 24.34 8.91
CA ASN A 335 21.57 23.49 10.02
C ASN A 335 20.04 23.37 10.07
N GLY A 336 19.33 24.49 9.92
CA GLY A 336 17.86 24.52 9.97
C GLY A 336 17.21 23.73 8.84
N CYS A 337 17.74 23.82 7.62
CA CYS A 337 17.25 23.04 6.47
C CYS A 337 17.46 21.54 6.68
N ARG A 338 18.66 21.12 7.10
CA ARG A 338 18.94 19.70 7.38
C ARG A 338 18.06 19.15 8.49
N GLU A 339 17.92 19.90 9.58
CA GLU A 339 17.07 19.52 10.70
C GLU A 339 15.61 19.38 10.27
N TYR A 340 15.08 20.32 9.50
CA TYR A 340 13.71 20.24 9.00
C TYR A 340 13.46 19.02 8.12
N LEU A 341 14.41 18.68 7.23
CA LEU A 341 14.31 17.50 6.39
C LEU A 341 14.35 16.22 7.23
N PHE A 342 15.27 16.13 8.19
CA PHE A 342 15.34 15.00 9.12
C PHE A 342 14.04 14.85 9.93
N LEU A 343 13.53 15.95 10.49
CA LEU A 343 12.31 15.93 11.29
C LEU A 343 11.10 15.49 10.46
N SER A 344 10.98 16.00 9.24
CA SER A 344 9.88 15.65 8.34
C SER A 344 9.93 14.18 7.95
N ASP A 345 11.14 13.65 7.70
CA ASP A 345 11.33 12.29 7.22
C ASP A 345 11.22 11.24 8.34
N PHE A 346 11.99 11.42 9.42
CA PHE A 346 12.05 10.47 10.54
C PHE A 346 10.74 10.42 11.32
N PHE A 347 10.15 11.58 11.66
CA PHE A 347 8.89 11.65 12.41
C PHE A 347 7.65 11.58 11.51
N MET A 348 7.83 11.46 10.18
CA MET A 348 6.74 11.33 9.20
C MET A 348 5.70 12.44 9.30
N VAL A 349 6.15 13.68 9.56
CA VAL A 349 5.30 14.86 9.69
C VAL A 349 5.43 15.76 8.47
N ALA A 350 4.33 16.41 8.07
CA ALA A 350 4.30 17.35 6.96
C ALA A 350 3.47 18.60 7.29
N GLY A 351 3.75 19.69 6.59
CA GLY A 351 3.00 20.94 6.73
C GLY A 351 3.17 21.56 8.12
N ASN A 352 2.07 22.02 8.72
CA ASN A 352 2.10 22.74 10.00
C ASN A 352 2.70 21.91 11.14
N SER A 353 2.40 20.61 11.23
CA SER A 353 2.97 19.74 12.27
C SER A 353 4.49 19.64 12.20
N ALA A 354 5.06 19.65 10.97
CA ALA A 354 6.51 19.68 10.78
C ALA A 354 7.11 21.04 11.21
N LEU A 355 6.41 22.14 10.92
CA LEU A 355 6.80 23.47 11.36
C LEU A 355 6.76 23.62 12.88
N ASP A 356 5.75 23.06 13.55
CA ASP A 356 5.63 23.09 15.00
C ASP A 356 6.73 22.27 15.69
N LEU A 357 7.05 21.10 15.14
CA LEU A 357 8.15 20.28 15.62
C LEU A 357 9.50 20.99 15.41
N PHE A 358 9.70 21.59 14.24
CA PHE A 358 10.89 22.39 13.95
C PHE A 358 11.01 23.59 14.91
N ASN A 359 9.91 24.30 15.17
CA ASN A 359 9.88 25.41 16.12
C ASN A 359 10.16 24.95 17.55
N SER A 360 9.80 23.72 17.91
CA SER A 360 10.10 23.14 19.22
C SER A 360 11.60 22.86 19.38
N VAL A 361 12.27 22.43 18.31
CA VAL A 361 13.73 22.21 18.29
C VAL A 361 14.49 23.55 18.22
N MET A 362 14.28 24.30 17.14
CA MET A 362 15.08 25.48 16.79
C MET A 362 14.57 26.78 17.41
N GLY A 363 13.40 26.78 18.06
CA GLY A 363 12.74 28.00 18.55
C GLY A 363 13.61 28.82 19.50
N LYS A 364 14.27 28.20 20.47
CA LYS A 364 15.18 28.88 21.41
C LYS A 364 16.38 29.52 20.70
N THR A 365 16.94 28.81 19.72
CA THR A 365 18.04 29.29 18.87
C THR A 365 17.59 30.47 18.02
N LEU A 366 16.41 30.40 17.38
CA LEU A 366 15.87 31.51 16.59
C LEU A 366 15.64 32.74 17.47
N SER A 367 15.10 32.57 18.68
CA SER A 367 14.94 33.68 19.63
C SER A 367 16.27 34.31 20.06
N LEU A 368 17.34 33.51 20.21
CA LEU A 368 18.69 34.02 20.48
C LEU A 368 19.17 34.93 19.35
N PHE A 369 19.01 34.50 18.09
CA PHE A 369 19.39 35.30 16.92
C PHE A 369 18.57 36.60 16.83
N LEU A 370 17.25 36.52 17.03
CA LEU A 370 16.38 37.70 17.01
C LEU A 370 16.77 38.72 18.09
N LYS A 371 17.08 38.26 19.31
CA LYS A 371 17.54 39.12 20.39
C LYS A 371 18.88 39.78 20.04
N SER A 372 19.86 39.02 19.57
CA SER A 372 21.17 39.55 19.16
C SER A 372 21.05 40.59 18.05
N MET A 373 20.18 40.37 17.07
CA MET A 373 19.90 41.34 16.00
C MET A 373 19.25 42.61 16.52
N SER A 374 18.24 42.48 17.39
CA SER A 374 17.57 43.64 17.97
C SER A 374 18.55 44.51 18.78
N THR A 375 19.45 43.88 19.54
CA THR A 375 20.49 44.57 20.31
C THR A 375 21.52 45.24 19.41
N TYR A 376 21.96 44.58 18.33
CA TYR A 376 22.88 45.20 17.39
C TYR A 376 22.25 46.41 16.68
N VAL A 377 21.03 46.27 16.15
CA VAL A 377 20.34 47.35 15.42
C VAL A 377 20.02 48.55 16.32
N SER A 378 19.79 48.35 17.63
CA SER A 378 19.54 49.47 18.55
C SER A 378 20.79 50.30 18.87
N ASP A 379 21.98 49.74 18.69
CA ASP A 379 23.25 50.33 19.14
C ASP A 379 24.26 50.50 17.97
N CYS A 380 23.81 50.31 16.73
CA CYS A 380 24.65 50.38 15.54
C CYS A 380 24.50 51.74 14.84
N TYR A 381 25.62 52.44 14.67
CA TYR A 381 25.70 53.70 13.91
C TYR A 381 26.21 53.51 12.46
N ASP A 382 26.53 52.27 12.04
CA ASP A 382 26.94 51.93 10.68
C ASP A 382 25.72 51.50 9.82
N SER A 383 25.16 52.46 9.09
CA SER A 383 24.03 52.22 8.19
C SER A 383 24.36 51.26 7.04
N ILE A 384 25.63 51.17 6.61
CA ILE A 384 26.05 50.26 5.55
C ILE A 384 26.07 48.82 6.06
N ALA A 385 26.59 48.58 7.27
CA ALA A 385 26.54 47.26 7.91
C ALA A 385 25.10 46.77 8.05
N VAL A 386 24.19 47.62 8.54
CA VAL A 386 22.76 47.29 8.70
C VAL A 386 22.13 46.99 7.33
N PHE A 387 22.40 47.82 6.32
CA PHE A 387 21.92 47.61 4.95
C PHE A 387 22.39 46.27 4.36
N LEU A 388 23.68 45.95 4.49
CA LEU A 388 24.24 44.68 4.03
C LEU A 388 23.61 43.49 4.77
N CYS A 389 23.41 43.58 6.09
CA CYS A 389 22.75 42.55 6.88
C CYS A 389 21.31 42.29 6.41
N ILE A 390 20.53 43.33 6.10
CA ILE A 390 19.19 43.19 5.52
C ILE A 390 19.26 42.44 4.19
N HIS A 391 20.18 42.82 3.29
CA HIS A 391 20.34 42.16 2.01
C HIS A 391 20.78 40.70 2.12
N ILE A 392 21.62 40.37 3.10
CA ILE A 392 21.99 38.98 3.43
C ILE A 392 20.74 38.17 3.80
N ILE A 393 19.90 38.67 4.72
CA ILE A 393 18.64 38.00 5.12
C ILE A 393 17.72 37.80 3.90
N LEU A 394 17.55 38.82 3.06
CA LEU A 394 16.70 38.76 1.88
C LEU A 394 17.17 37.68 0.90
N ARG A 395 18.48 37.57 0.66
CA ARG A 395 19.04 36.54 -0.23
C ARG A 395 18.94 35.15 0.41
N PHE A 396 19.21 35.00 1.70
CA PHE A 396 19.02 33.73 2.40
C PHE A 396 17.57 33.27 2.39
N ARG A 397 16.59 34.17 2.52
CA ARG A 397 15.18 33.84 2.35
C ARG A 397 14.90 33.24 0.97
N ALA A 398 15.46 33.80 -0.10
CA ALA A 398 15.31 33.26 -1.45
C ALA A 398 15.96 31.87 -1.61
N ILE A 399 17.16 31.68 -1.06
CA ILE A 399 17.86 30.38 -1.06
C ILE A 399 17.04 29.33 -0.28
N THR A 400 16.51 29.72 0.86
CA THR A 400 15.67 28.86 1.71
C THR A 400 14.44 28.36 0.94
N ALA A 401 13.75 29.27 0.25
CA ALA A 401 12.57 28.93 -0.55
C ALA A 401 12.90 27.94 -1.68
N LYS A 402 14.09 28.03 -2.28
CA LYS A 402 14.56 27.08 -3.31
C LYS A 402 14.97 25.71 -2.75
N ARG A 403 15.61 25.68 -1.58
CA ARG A 403 16.13 24.44 -0.98
C ARG A 403 15.05 23.62 -0.29
N VAL A 404 13.99 24.28 0.20
CA VAL A 404 12.87 23.64 0.87
C VAL A 404 11.60 24.40 0.49
N ASP A 405 10.87 23.92 -0.51
CA ASP A 405 9.62 24.53 -1.02
C ASP A 405 8.56 24.80 0.08
N LYS A 406 8.73 24.20 1.28
CA LYS A 406 7.82 24.31 2.44
C LYS A 406 8.37 25.09 3.64
N PHE A 407 9.61 25.59 3.64
CA PHE A 407 10.21 26.22 4.82
C PHE A 407 9.92 27.73 4.92
N ARG A 408 8.64 28.08 5.16
CA ARG A 408 8.18 29.47 5.35
C ARG A 408 8.57 30.10 6.69
N VAL A 409 9.05 29.33 7.67
CA VAL A 409 9.27 29.77 9.06
C VAL A 409 10.46 30.71 9.22
N TYR A 410 11.59 30.45 8.54
CA TYR A 410 12.74 31.36 8.57
C TYR A 410 12.37 32.73 7.98
N ALA A 411 11.59 32.74 6.89
CA ALA A 411 11.10 33.95 6.25
C ALA A 411 10.11 34.74 7.14
N GLN A 412 9.23 34.06 7.87
CA GLN A 412 8.21 34.70 8.73
C GLN A 412 8.81 35.26 10.03
N ARG A 413 9.73 34.54 10.69
CA ARG A 413 10.34 35.00 11.95
C ARG A 413 11.41 36.08 11.75
N MET A 414 12.05 36.13 10.58
CA MET A 414 13.01 37.19 10.23
C MET A 414 12.35 38.43 9.60
N GLY A 415 11.10 38.36 9.18
CA GLY A 415 10.33 39.48 8.64
C GLY A 415 10.27 40.72 9.56
N PRO A 416 10.10 40.58 10.89
CA PRO A 416 10.11 41.70 11.83
C PRO A 416 11.46 42.45 11.89
N VAL A 417 12.58 41.77 11.64
CA VAL A 417 13.92 42.40 11.63
C VAL A 417 14.04 43.40 10.46
N CYS A 418 13.47 43.07 9.29
CA CYS A 418 13.37 44.00 8.16
C CYS A 418 12.38 45.16 8.40
N SER A 419 11.47 45.03 9.38
CA SER A 419 10.52 46.10 9.74
C SER A 419 11.03 47.04 10.83
N LEU A 420 11.91 46.54 11.72
CA LEU A 420 12.58 47.34 12.76
C LEU A 420 13.52 48.40 12.17
N THR A 421 14.15 48.11 11.03
CA THR A 421 15.02 49.06 10.32
C THR A 421 14.26 50.19 9.64
N LYS A 422 12.96 50.03 9.33
CA LYS A 422 12.14 51.16 8.85
C LYS A 422 11.85 52.21 9.92
N LYS A 423 11.96 51.87 11.22
CA LYS A 423 11.75 52.82 12.33
C LYS A 423 13.02 53.52 12.80
N ASN A 424 14.19 52.90 12.60
CA ASN A 424 15.48 53.46 13.04
C ASN A 424 16.27 54.16 11.92
N VAL A 425 15.83 54.06 10.66
CA VAL A 425 16.44 54.75 9.48
C VAL A 425 15.55 55.92 9.00
N GLY A 426 14.59 56.34 9.84
CA GLY A 426 13.75 57.52 9.60
C GLY A 426 14.35 58.77 10.24
#